data_AF-A0A6A4P888-F1
#
_entry.id   AF-A0A6A4P888-F1
#
_cell.length_a   1.000
_cell.length_b   1.000
_cell.length_c   1.000
_cell.angle_alpha   90.00
_cell.angle_beta   90.00
_cell.angle_gamma   90.00
#
_symmetry.space_group_name_H-M   'P 1'
#
loop_
_entity.id
_entity.type
_entity.pdbx_description
1 polymer ?
#
loop_
_entity_poly.entity_id
_entity_poly.type
_entity_poly.pdbx_seq_one_letter_code
_entity_poly.pdbx_strand_id
1 'polypeptide(L)'
;MSSLENLLVDEEIQVLSKTETNPKKPGWKAMPYILGNETVERLANFGIQTNFMVYLLRQYNMDQVLAANILNTWAAISNVLPIIGGFVSDAYLGKFLTIAIASFASFTV
;
A
#
# COMPACT_ATOMS: atom_id res chain seq x y z
N MET A 1 -27.73 39.80 20.31
CA MET A 1 -26.96 38.60 20.73
C MET A 1 -27.44 37.35 20.00
N SER A 2 -28.76 37.17 19.82
CA SER A 2 -29.38 36.04 19.09
C SER A 2 -29.12 36.00 17.57
N SER A 3 -28.95 37.14 16.89
CA SER A 3 -28.71 37.15 15.43
C SER A 3 -27.30 36.72 15.01
N LEU A 4 -26.29 36.89 15.87
CA LEU A 4 -24.92 36.43 15.58
C LEU A 4 -24.75 34.93 15.86
N GLU A 5 -25.52 34.39 16.81
CA GLU A 5 -25.53 32.97 17.11
C GLU A 5 -26.10 32.15 15.93
N ASN A 6 -27.16 32.64 15.27
CA ASN A 6 -27.70 31.99 14.07
C ASN A 6 -26.72 32.05 12.88
N LEU A 7 -25.96 33.14 12.73
CA LEU A 7 -24.93 33.28 11.68
C LEU A 7 -23.75 32.33 11.88
N LEU A 8 -23.32 32.12 13.13
CA LEU A 8 -22.26 31.16 13.46
C LEU A 8 -22.74 29.72 13.32
N VAL A 9 -24.01 29.43 13.66
CA VAL A 9 -24.63 28.11 13.44
C VAL A 9 -24.77 27.83 11.94
N ASP A 10 -25.15 28.82 11.14
CA ASP A 10 -25.22 28.69 9.68
C ASP A 10 -23.82 28.46 9.08
N GLU A 11 -22.79 29.14 9.59
CA GLU A 11 -21.40 28.97 9.15
C GLU A 11 -20.82 27.61 9.57
N GLU A 12 -21.12 27.12 10.78
CA GLU A 12 -20.72 25.79 11.25
C GLU A 12 -21.44 24.68 10.48
N ILE A 13 -22.73 24.85 10.15
CA ILE A 13 -23.50 23.95 9.28
C ILE A 13 -22.94 23.98 7.84
N GLN A 14 -22.50 25.14 7.33
CA GLN A 14 -21.83 25.23 6.03
C GLN A 14 -20.46 24.55 6.04
N VAL A 15 -19.68 24.67 7.11
CA VAL A 15 -18.36 24.03 7.26
C VAL A 15 -18.51 22.51 7.41
N LEU A 16 -19.46 22.03 8.22
CA LEU A 16 -19.78 20.60 8.37
C LEU A 16 -20.31 20.00 7.05
N SER A 17 -21.17 20.73 6.33
CA SER A 17 -21.65 20.37 4.99
C SER A 17 -20.51 20.25 3.97
N LYS A 18 -19.55 21.17 4.00
CA LYS A 18 -18.41 21.19 3.08
C LYS A 18 -17.41 20.07 3.33
N THR A 19 -17.35 19.53 4.55
CA THR A 19 -16.55 18.35 4.90
C THR A 19 -17.19 17.04 4.44
N GLU A 20 -18.51 17.00 4.23
CA GLU A 20 -19.25 15.79 3.83
C GLU A 20 -19.64 15.70 2.34
N THR A 21 -19.19 16.62 1.48
CA THR A 21 -19.32 16.41 0.04
C THR A 21 -18.01 15.83 -0.52
N ASN A 22 -17.73 14.57 -0.21
CA ASN A 22 -16.88 13.77 -1.09
C ASN A 22 -17.71 13.57 -2.37
N PRO A 23 -17.43 14.28 -3.49
CA PRO A 23 -18.17 14.04 -4.71
C PRO A 23 -18.06 12.54 -4.98
N LYS A 24 -19.18 11.84 -5.20
CA LYS A 24 -19.18 10.43 -5.62
C LYS A 24 -18.36 10.33 -6.90
N LYS A 25 -17.04 10.19 -6.77
CA LYS A 25 -16.14 9.91 -7.87
C LYS A 25 -16.61 8.58 -8.43
N PRO A 26 -16.80 8.43 -9.75
CA PRO A 26 -17.29 7.19 -10.33
C PRO A 26 -16.20 6.11 -10.14
N GLY A 27 -16.22 5.44 -8.98
CA GLY A 27 -15.25 4.40 -8.61
C GLY A 27 -15.22 3.25 -9.60
N TRP A 28 -16.28 3.09 -10.38
CA TRP A 28 -16.44 2.12 -11.46
C TRP A 28 -15.41 2.32 -12.58
N LYS A 29 -14.99 3.56 -12.86
CA LYS A 29 -13.94 3.83 -13.86
C LYS A 29 -12.54 3.59 -13.29
N ALA A 30 -12.34 3.75 -11.98
CA ALA A 30 -11.05 3.50 -11.31
C ALA A 30 -10.83 2.00 -10.99
N MET A 31 -11.91 1.25 -10.78
CA MET A 31 -11.89 -0.17 -10.43
C MET A 31 -11.08 -1.06 -11.38
N PRO A 32 -11.18 -0.96 -12.73
CA PRO A 32 -10.35 -1.78 -13.62
C PRO A 32 -8.86 -1.44 -13.52
N TYR A 33 -8.49 -0.20 -13.25
CA TYR A 33 -7.08 0.19 -13.08
C TYR A 33 -6.49 -0.38 -11.79
N ILE A 34 -7.25 -0.35 -10.69
CA ILE A 34 -6.84 -0.93 -9.40
C ILE A 34 -6.71 -2.45 -9.53
N LEU A 35 -7.71 -3.10 -10.14
CA LEU A 35 -7.69 -4.55 -10.38
C LEU A 35 -6.55 -4.95 -11.34
N GLY A 36 -6.28 -4.15 -12.36
CA GLY A 36 -5.15 -4.38 -13.27
C GLY A 36 -3.81 -4.31 -12.54
N ASN A 37 -3.61 -3.31 -11.68
CA ASN A 37 -2.39 -3.20 -10.88
C ASN A 37 -2.22 -4.38 -9.91
N GLU A 38 -3.27 -4.71 -9.15
CA GLU A 38 -3.26 -5.84 -8.21
C GLU A 38 -2.98 -7.18 -8.91
N THR A 39 -3.61 -7.42 -10.07
CA THR A 39 -3.40 -8.68 -10.81
C THR A 39 -1.98 -8.78 -11.35
N VAL A 40 -1.42 -7.69 -11.90
CA VAL A 40 -0.02 -7.65 -12.36
C VAL A 40 0.95 -7.87 -11.21
N GLU A 41 0.74 -7.22 -10.06
CA GLU A 41 1.56 -7.40 -8.87
C GLU A 41 1.55 -8.85 -8.38
N ARG A 42 0.36 -9.47 -8.29
CA ARG A 42 0.23 -10.89 -7.92
C ARG A 42 0.93 -11.81 -8.91
N LEU A 43 0.73 -11.59 -10.22
CA LEU A 43 1.37 -12.39 -11.25
C LEU A 43 2.90 -12.30 -11.19
N ALA A 44 3.43 -11.09 -11.00
CA ALA A 44 4.88 -10.89 -10.85
C ALA A 44 5.40 -11.60 -9.60
N ASN A 45 4.71 -11.51 -8.47
CA ASN A 45 5.12 -12.18 -7.23
C ASN A 45 5.14 -13.71 -7.39
N PHE A 46 4.09 -14.30 -7.97
CA PHE A 46 4.07 -15.74 -8.27
C PHE A 46 5.16 -16.16 -9.26
N GLY A 47 5.41 -15.35 -10.30
CA GLY A 47 6.47 -15.60 -11.27
C GLY A 47 7.87 -15.60 -10.64
N ILE A 48 8.14 -14.64 -9.75
CA ILE A 48 9.40 -14.59 -9.00
C ILE A 48 9.50 -15.79 -8.06
N GLN A 49 8.48 -16.06 -7.25
CA GLN A 49 8.52 -17.11 -6.23
C GLN A 49 8.77 -18.51 -6.82
N THR A 50 8.15 -18.82 -7.95
CA THR A 50 8.30 -20.12 -8.63
C THR A 50 9.68 -20.32 -9.23
N ASN A 51 10.23 -19.28 -9.87
CA ASN A 51 11.58 -19.34 -10.45
C ASN A 51 12.68 -19.25 -9.39
N PHE A 52 12.44 -18.54 -8.29
CA PHE A 52 13.41 -18.32 -7.22
C PHE A 52 13.81 -19.63 -6.53
N MET A 53 12.87 -20.56 -6.28
CA MET A 53 13.17 -21.90 -5.75
C MET A 53 14.17 -22.63 -6.64
N VAL A 54 13.88 -22.70 -7.95
CA VAL A 54 14.73 -23.43 -8.90
C VAL A 54 16.10 -22.78 -9.03
N TYR A 55 16.16 -21.44 -8.99
CA TYR A 55 17.41 -20.69 -9.02
C TYR A 55 18.31 -21.01 -7.81
N LEU A 56 17.76 -21.02 -6.60
CA LEU A 56 18.51 -21.35 -5.38
C LEU A 56 19.06 -22.78 -5.42
N LEU A 57 18.27 -23.73 -5.90
CA LEU A 57 18.68 -25.14 -5.99
C LEU A 57 19.73 -25.38 -7.10
N ARG A 58 19.51 -24.83 -8.30
CA ARG A 58 20.35 -25.15 -9.47
C ARG A 58 21.56 -24.25 -9.63
N GLN A 59 21.41 -22.95 -9.41
CA GLN A 59 22.49 -21.99 -9.63
C GLN A 59 23.32 -21.82 -8.37
N TYR A 60 22.66 -21.73 -7.21
CA TYR A 60 23.31 -21.53 -5.92
C TYR A 60 23.75 -22.83 -5.25
N ASN A 61 23.42 -24.00 -5.83
CA ASN A 61 23.73 -25.34 -5.31
C ASN A 61 23.40 -25.49 -3.81
N MET A 62 22.33 -24.84 -3.36
CA MET A 62 21.89 -24.91 -1.97
C MET A 62 21.13 -26.21 -1.72
N ASP A 63 21.24 -26.73 -0.50
CA ASP A 63 20.41 -27.85 -0.05
C ASP A 63 18.94 -27.46 -0.02
N GLN A 64 18.05 -28.43 -0.29
CA GLN A 64 16.62 -28.19 -0.42
C GLN A 64 16.01 -27.61 0.86
N VAL A 65 16.53 -28.01 2.02
CA VAL A 65 16.09 -27.49 3.32
C VAL A 65 16.46 -26.01 3.48
N LEU A 66 17.67 -25.62 3.06
CA LEU A 66 18.12 -24.23 3.11
C LEU A 66 17.33 -23.34 2.14
N ALA A 67 17.12 -23.80 0.91
CA ALA A 67 16.34 -23.06 -0.09
C ALA A 67 14.89 -22.83 0.36
N ALA A 68 14.26 -23.85 0.96
CA ALA A 68 12.91 -23.72 1.54
C ALA A 68 12.87 -22.72 2.71
N ASN A 69 13.90 -22.69 3.56
CA ASN A 69 13.97 -21.74 4.67
C ASN A 69 14.08 -20.29 4.17
N ILE A 70 14.86 -20.05 3.10
CA ILE A 70 14.98 -18.72 2.46
C ILE A 70 13.62 -18.30 1.86
N LEU A 71 12.91 -19.19 1.18
CA LEU A 71 11.59 -18.89 0.63
C LEU A 71 10.55 -18.60 1.71
N ASN A 72 10.56 -19.35 2.81
CA ASN A 72 9.68 -19.08 3.95
C ASN A 72 10.00 -17.74 4.61
N THR A 73 11.29 -17.40 4.72
CA THR A 73 11.73 -16.10 5.23
C THR A 73 11.29 -14.96 4.31
N TRP A 74 11.45 -15.13 2.99
CA TRP A 74 10.95 -14.18 1.99
C TRP A 74 9.44 -13.96 2.14
N ALA A 75 8.66 -15.05 2.19
CA ALA A 75 7.22 -14.97 2.37
C ALA A 75 6.83 -14.27 3.69
N ALA A 76 7.54 -14.56 4.79
CA ALA A 76 7.31 -13.89 6.06
C ALA A 76 7.56 -12.37 5.96
N ILE A 77 8.67 -11.95 5.36
CA ILE A 77 8.99 -10.53 5.15
C ILE A 77 7.93 -9.86 4.27
N SER A 78 7.55 -10.46 3.14
CA SER A 78 6.54 -9.88 2.23
C SER A 78 5.17 -9.67 2.88
N ASN A 79 4.80 -10.47 3.89
CA ASN A 79 3.53 -10.30 4.61
C ASN A 79 3.63 -9.31 5.79
N VAL A 80 4.78 -9.23 6.46
CA VAL A 80 4.99 -8.35 7.62
C VAL A 80 5.34 -6.92 7.20
N LEU A 81 6.08 -6.75 6.10
CA LEU A 81 6.56 -5.46 5.61
C LEU A 81 5.42 -4.46 5.32
N PRO A 82 4.27 -4.83 4.70
CA PRO A 82 3.16 -3.91 4.48
C PRO A 82 2.51 -3.42 5.78
N ILE A 83 2.45 -4.28 6.81
CA ILE A 83 1.90 -3.92 8.13
C ILE A 83 2.78 -2.86 8.79
N ILE A 84 4.10 -3.08 8.77
CA ILE A 84 5.07 -2.11 9.29
C ILE A 84 5.03 -0.83 8.46
N GLY A 85 5.00 -0.94 7.13
CA GLY A 85 4.93 0.21 6.22
C GLY A 85 3.68 1.06 6.42
N GLY A 86 2.52 0.43 6.66
CA GLY A 86 1.28 1.11 7.00
C GLY A 86 1.38 1.84 8.33
N PHE A 87 1.88 1.18 9.38
CA PHE A 87 2.07 1.79 10.69
C PHE A 87 3.02 3.00 10.63
N VAL A 88 4.14 2.89 9.91
CA VAL A 88 5.09 4.00 9.71
C VAL A 88 4.44 5.15 8.93
N SER A 89 3.63 4.84 7.92
CA SER A 89 2.91 5.84 7.14
C SER A 89 1.89 6.62 7.96
N ASP A 90 1.18 5.94 8.85
CA ASP A 90 0.13 6.53 9.67
C ASP A 90 0.69 7.30 10.88
N ALA A 91 1.83 6.86 11.43
CA ALA A 91 2.41 7.45 12.64
C ALA A 91 3.35 8.64 12.39
N TYR A 92 4.14 8.66 11.31
CA TYR A 92 5.26 9.60 11.20
C TYR A 92 5.26 10.53 9.97
N LEU A 93 4.77 10.10 8.81
CA LEU A 93 5.10 10.77 7.54
C LEU A 93 3.90 11.32 6.75
N GLY A 94 2.69 10.78 6.95
CA GLY A 94 1.57 11.00 6.04
C GLY A 94 1.77 10.33 4.67
N LYS A 95 0.66 10.00 3.98
CA LYS A 95 0.63 9.14 2.78
C LYS A 95 1.64 9.49 1.66
N PHE A 96 1.92 10.77 1.42
CA PHE A 96 2.75 11.21 0.29
C PHE A 96 4.25 11.02 0.52
N LEU A 97 4.72 11.22 1.76
CA LEU A 97 6.14 11.15 2.10
C LEU A 97 6.61 9.69 2.20
N THR A 98 5.75 8.79 2.69
CA THR A 98 6.03 7.34 2.71
C THR A 98 6.21 6.77 1.31
N ILE A 99 5.35 7.15 0.36
CA ILE A 99 5.46 6.71 -1.04
C ILE A 99 6.74 7.27 -1.67
N ALA A 100 7.07 8.54 -1.43
CA ALA A 100 8.28 9.15 -1.97
C ALA A 100 9.56 8.45 -1.47
N ILE A 101 9.64 8.11 -0.18
CA ILE A 101 10.80 7.40 0.38
C ILE A 101 10.85 5.95 -0.10
N ALA A 102 9.71 5.26 -0.17
CA ALA A 102 9.66 3.91 -0.73
C ALA A 102 10.16 3.88 -2.18
N SER A 103 9.73 4.83 -3.03
CA SER A 103 10.22 4.95 -4.40
C SER A 103 11.72 5.27 -4.48
N PHE A 104 12.23 6.14 -3.60
CA PHE A 104 13.66 6.44 -3.57
C PHE A 104 14.49 5.21 -3.14
N ALA A 105 14.04 4.51 -2.10
CA ALA A 105 14.69 3.28 -1.63
C ALA A 105 14.73 2.19 -2.73
N SER A 106 13.62 1.98 -3.44
CA SER A 106 13.55 1.01 -4.54
C SER A 106 14.38 1.38 -5.77
N PHE A 107 14.67 2.66 -6.01
CA PHE A 107 15.56 3.07 -7.11
C PHE A 107 17.04 2.93 -6.75
N THR A 108 17.37 3.04 -5.46
CA THR A 108 18.76 3.02 -4.99
C THR A 108 19.29 1.59 -4.81
N VAL A 109 18.40 0.61 -4.69
CA VAL A 109 18.69 -0.84 -4.64
C VAL A 109 18.65 -1.41 -6.05
#